data_AF-A0A966IQZ1-F1
#
_entry.id   AF-A0A966IQZ1-F1
#
_cell.length_a   1.000
_cell.length_b   1.000
_cell.length_c   1.000
_cell.angle_alpha   90.00
_cell.angle_beta   90.00
_cell.angle_gamma   90.00
#
_symmetry.space_group_name_H-M   'P 1'
#
loop_
_entity.id
_entity.type
_entity.pdbx_description
1 polymer ?
#
loop_
_entity_poly.entity_id
_entity_poly.type
_entity_poly.pdbx_seq_one_letter_code
_entity_poly.pdbx_strand_id
1 'polypeptide(L)' 'MSKVAFLGMGVMGYPMAGHIAAAGHDVTVYNLSLIHI' A
#
# COMPACT_ATOMS: atom_id res chain seq x y z
N MET A 1 7.83 13.20 -6.36
CA MET A 1 7.65 11.79 -6.74
C MET A 1 8.72 10.96 -6.04
N SER A 2 8.33 10.24 -4.98
CA SER A 2 9.25 9.36 -4.21
C SER A 2 8.80 7.92 -4.37
N LYS A 3 9.74 6.97 -4.35
CA LYS A 3 9.44 5.54 -4.39
C LYS A 3 9.09 5.04 -3.00
N VAL A 4 7.92 4.42 -2.86
CA VAL A 4 7.39 3.93 -1.58
C VAL A 4 7.03 2.46 -1.73
N ALA A 5 7.54 1.62 -0.84
CA ALA A 5 7.13 0.22 -0.75
C ALA A 5 6.13 0.06 0.40
N PHE A 6 4.98 -0.55 0.13
CA PHE A 6 3.94 -0.83 1.13
C PHE A 6 3.83 -2.33 1.35
N LEU A 7 4.05 -2.78 2.59
CA LEU A 7 4.02 -4.20 2.97
C LEU A 7 2.78 -4.46 3.85
N GLY A 8 1.85 -5.26 3.32
CA GLY A 8 0.61 -5.63 4.02
C GLY A 8 -0.61 -4.86 3.54
N MET A 9 -1.62 -5.61 3.08
CA MET A 9 -2.89 -5.10 2.53
C MET A 9 -4.08 -5.62 3.33
N GLY A 10 -4.17 -5.22 4.61
CA GLY A 10 -5.40 -5.40 5.41
C GLY A 10 -6.42 -4.28 5.14
N VAL A 11 -7.51 -4.24 5.90
CA VAL A 11 -8.59 -3.22 5.80
C VAL A 11 -8.07 -1.78 5.68
N MET A 12 -7.05 -1.41 6.46
CA MET A 12 -6.47 -0.06 6.42
C MET A 12 -5.37 0.11 5.36
N GLY A 13 -4.68 -0.96 4.97
CA GLY A 13 -3.51 -0.89 4.10
C GLY A 13 -3.87 -0.44 2.67
N TYR A 14 -4.98 -0.94 2.15
CA TYR A 14 -5.46 -0.59 0.80
C TYR A 14 -5.78 0.91 0.63
N PRO A 15 -6.65 1.54 1.47
CA PRO A 15 -6.93 2.98 1.34
C PRO A 15 -5.69 3.84 1.61
N MET A 16 -4.79 3.42 2.51
CA MET A 16 -3.55 4.15 2.79
C MET A 16 -2.60 4.18 1.58
N ALA A 17 -2.38 3.03 0.93
CA ALA A 17 -1.59 2.96 -0.31
C ALA A 17 -2.22 3.81 -1.44
N GLY A 18 -3.55 3.81 -1.52
CA GLY A 18 -4.29 4.66 -2.46
C GLY A 18 -4.08 6.16 -2.24
N HIS A 19 -4.08 6.63 -0.99
CA HIS A 19 -3.78 8.04 -0.68
C HIS A 19 -2.35 8.43 -1.07
N ILE A 20 -1.37 7.55 -0.82
CA ILE A 20 0.03 7.81 -1.17
C ILE A 20 0.20 7.86 -2.70
N ALA A 21 -0.48 6.98 -3.44
CA ALA A 21 -0.49 7.02 -4.90
C ALA A 21 -1.18 8.29 -5.43
N ALA A 22 -2.32 8.68 -4.87
CA ALA A 22 -3.05 9.90 -5.24
C ALA A 22 -2.25 11.19 -4.95
N ALA A 23 -1.37 11.17 -3.95
CA ALA A 23 -0.43 12.25 -3.67
C ALA A 23 0.75 12.33 -4.67
N GLY A 24 0.81 11.43 -5.66
CA GLY A 24 1.83 11.44 -6.72
C GLY A 24 3.16 10.83 -6.30
N HIS A 25 3.11 9.74 -5.52
CA HIS A 25 4.25 8.87 -5.22
C HIS A 25 4.18 7.56 -6.02
N ASP A 26 5.35 6.97 -6.28
CA ASP A 26 5.49 5.70 -6.99
C ASP A 26 5.40 4.57 -5.97
N VAL A 27 4.22 3.97 -5.84
CA VAL A 27 3.90 3.01 -4.78
C VAL A 27 3.95 1.59 -5.31
N THR A 28 4.85 0.79 -4.75
CA THR A 28 4.90 -0.65 -4.95
C THR A 28 4.30 -1.35 -3.74
N VAL A 29 3.28 -2.18 -3.95
CA VAL A 29 2.62 -2.91 -2.87
C VAL A 29 2.98 -4.38 -2.90
N TYR A 30 3.30 -4.95 -1.75
CA TYR A 30 3.55 -6.37 -1.59
C TYR A 30 2.80 -6.92 -0.38
N ASN A 31 2.12 -8.05 -0.56
CA ASN A 31 1.36 -8.70 0.49
C ASN A 31 1.90 -10.12 0.70
N LEU A 32 2.33 -10.41 1.94
CA LEU A 32 2.70 -11.74 2.39
C LEU A 32 1.44 -12.38 2.99
N SER A 33 0.61 -12.99 2.15
CA SER A 33 -0.67 -13.55 2.58
C SER A 33 -0.53 -14.60 3.68
N LEU A 34 -1.03 -14.30 4.88
CA LEU A 34 -1.49 -15.29 5.86
C LEU A 34 -2.78 -14.89 6.63
N ILE A 35 -3.31 -13.68 6.47
CA ILE A 35 -4.55 -13.29 7.17
C ILE A 35 -5.36 -12.30 6.30
N HIS A 36 -6.58 -12.69 5.93
CA HIS A 36 -7.64 -11.78 5.47
C HIS A 36 -8.49 -11.39 6.68
N ILE A 37 -8.30 -10.17 7.18
CA ILE A 37 -9.29 -9.42 7.95
C ILE A 37 -9.49 -8.09 7.23
#